data_AF-A0A0W1RCY5-F1
#
_entry.id   AF-A0A0W1RCY5-F1
#
_cell.length_a   1.000
_cell.length_b   1.000
_cell.length_c   1.000
_cell.angle_alpha   90.00
_cell.angle_beta   90.00
_cell.angle_gamma   90.00
#
_symmetry.space_group_name_H-M   'P 1'
#
loop_
_entity.id
_entity.type
_entity.pdbx_description
1 polymer ?
#
loop_
_entity_poly.entity_id
_entity_poly.type
_entity_poly.pdbx_seq_one_letter_code
_entity_poly.pdbx_strand_id
1 'polypeptide(L)'
;MYAHYQSTAGNRSDGTYRVVGISDESVTLLRITDADGKRVHTGQTVTVARDSLGDYEVVDNPDETFSFEGTVSSAVEALYWTSRVFAAQLLTHRLLSSIAVALVLIGFLGDEAVPLPDFASSILVLIGTLTLVYIGNGRL
;
A
#
# COMPACT_ATOMS: atom_id res chain seq x y z
N MET A 1 10.41 3.22 24.70
CA MET A 1 9.08 3.82 24.44
C MET A 1 9.32 5.28 24.09
N TYR A 2 9.00 5.71 22.86
CA TYR A 2 9.17 7.12 22.44
C TYR A 2 7.86 7.85 22.69
N ALA A 3 7.91 9.02 23.32
CA ALA A 3 6.72 9.85 23.54
C ALA A 3 6.34 10.59 22.24
N HIS A 4 5.04 10.61 21.94
CA HIS A 4 4.45 11.39 20.87
C HIS A 4 3.69 12.57 21.46
N TYR A 5 3.74 13.70 20.76
CA TYR A 5 3.18 14.96 21.25
C TYR A 5 2.28 15.58 20.18
N GLN A 6 1.13 16.10 20.58
CA GLN A 6 0.26 16.92 19.73
C GLN A 6 0.34 18.37 20.19
N SER A 7 0.40 19.31 19.24
CA SER A 7 0.46 20.73 19.57
C SER A 7 -0.95 21.26 19.86
N THR A 8 -1.17 21.81 21.06
CA THR A 8 -2.46 22.40 21.46
C THR A 8 -2.52 23.92 21.18
N ALA A 9 -1.38 24.52 20.81
CA ALA A 9 -1.26 25.95 20.55
C ALA A 9 -1.36 26.24 19.05
N GLY A 10 -2.40 26.97 18.64
CA GLY A 10 -2.74 27.31 17.24
C GLY A 10 -1.76 28.19 16.46
N ASN A 11 -0.46 28.15 16.80
CA ASN A 11 0.63 28.78 16.05
C ASN A 11 1.54 27.74 15.35
N ARG A 12 1.15 26.47 15.32
CA ARG A 12 1.89 25.39 14.67
C ARG A 12 0.97 24.56 13.78
N SER A 13 1.52 24.03 12.71
CA SER A 13 0.80 23.20 11.74
C SER A 13 0.27 21.93 12.43
N ASP A 14 -1.04 21.71 12.38
CA ASP A 14 -1.71 20.56 13.00
C ASP A 14 -1.05 19.21 12.62
N GLY A 15 -0.93 18.33 13.61
CA GLY A 15 -0.36 16.98 13.46
C GLY A 15 0.37 16.48 14.70
N THR A 16 0.81 15.23 14.64
CA THR A 16 1.56 14.54 15.70
C THR A 16 3.07 14.68 15.46
N TYR A 17 3.79 14.86 16.55
CA TYR A 17 5.24 15.05 16.58
C TYR A 17 5.92 13.93 17.37
N ARG A 18 7.04 13.44 16.86
CA ARG A 18 7.91 12.47 17.54
C ARG A 18 9.19 13.16 18.02
N VAL A 19 9.63 12.85 19.22
CA VAL A 19 10.94 13.30 19.72
C VAL A 19 12.07 12.59 18.96
N VAL A 20 12.96 13.39 18.36
CA VAL A 20 14.14 12.91 17.62
C VAL A 20 15.46 13.40 18.23
N GLY A 21 15.41 14.37 19.14
CA GLY A 21 16.59 14.84 19.88
C GLY A 21 16.19 15.47 21.20
N ILE A 22 17.02 15.28 22.23
CA ILE A 22 16.88 15.89 23.55
C ILE A 22 18.22 16.52 23.90
N SER A 23 18.20 17.80 24.29
CA SER A 23 19.31 18.49 24.94
C SER A 23 18.88 18.95 26.33
N ASP A 24 19.80 19.54 27.08
CA ASP A 24 19.52 20.02 28.44
C ASP A 24 18.43 21.12 28.45
N GLU A 25 18.43 21.98 27.43
CA GLU A 25 17.53 23.15 27.34
C GLU A 25 16.39 22.98 26.33
N SER A 26 16.46 22.00 25.42
CA SER A 26 15.53 21.91 24.29
C SER A 26 15.23 20.48 23.86
N VAL A 27 14.11 20.32 23.15
CA VAL A 27 13.70 19.06 22.51
C VAL A 27 13.40 19.31 21.05
N THR A 28 13.97 18.46 20.19
CA THR A 28 13.73 18.47 18.76
C THR A 28 12.63 17.47 18.42
N LEU A 29 11.57 17.99 17.82
CA LEU A 29 10.37 17.28 17.42
C LEU A 29 10.33 17.16 15.89
N LEU A 30 10.03 15.98 15.37
CA LEU A 30 9.79 15.73 13.95
C LEU A 30 8.29 15.55 13.73
N ARG A 31 7.70 16.31 12.80
CA ARG A 31 6.31 16.10 12.40
C ARG A 31 6.20 14.79 11.61
N ILE A 32 5.32 13.91 12.05
CA ILE A 32 5.12 12.57 11.45
C ILE A 32 3.74 12.41 10.82
N THR A 33 2.76 13.23 11.21
CA THR A 33 1.41 13.22 10.63
C THR A 33 0.92 14.61 10.24
N ASP A 34 -0.04 14.66 9.32
CA ASP A 34 -0.80 15.86 8.99
C ASP A 34 -1.98 16.10 9.97
N ALA A 35 -2.80 17.10 9.67
CA ALA A 35 -3.96 17.48 10.47
C ALA A 35 -5.00 16.36 10.59
N ASP A 36 -5.07 15.50 9.56
CA ASP A 36 -5.99 14.36 9.48
C ASP A 36 -5.40 13.09 10.12
N GLY A 37 -4.21 13.19 10.73
CA GLY A 37 -3.51 12.06 11.34
C GLY A 37 -2.82 11.14 10.32
N LYS A 38 -2.76 11.51 9.05
CA LYS A 38 -2.11 10.70 8.01
C LYS A 38 -0.60 10.92 8.02
N ARG A 39 0.17 9.86 7.78
CA ARG A 39 1.64 9.93 7.71
C ARG A 39 2.11 10.92 6.64
N VAL A 40 3.04 11.78 7.04
CA VAL A 40 3.75 12.69 6.15
C VAL A 40 5.26 12.63 6.38
N HIS A 41 6.02 12.65 5.27
CA HIS A 41 7.48 12.64 5.28
C HIS A 41 8.04 14.01 4.88
N THR A 42 7.61 15.06 5.56
CA THR A 42 8.03 16.44 5.23
C THR A 42 9.47 16.74 5.66
N GLY A 43 10.02 15.95 6.59
CA GLY A 43 11.31 16.26 7.25
C GLY A 43 11.24 17.50 8.13
N GLN A 44 10.04 18.01 8.42
CA GLN A 44 9.85 19.23 9.19
C GLN A 44 10.17 18.99 10.66
N THR A 45 11.25 19.61 11.14
CA THR A 45 11.65 19.59 12.55
C THR A 45 11.31 20.91 13.24
N VAL A 46 10.92 20.81 14.50
CA VAL A 46 10.63 21.95 15.37
C VAL A 46 11.41 21.74 16.66
N THR A 47 12.23 22.72 17.02
CA THR A 47 12.91 22.74 18.32
C THR A 47 12.07 23.54 19.30
N VAL A 48 11.77 22.95 20.45
CA VAL A 48 11.01 23.58 21.53
C VAL A 48 11.86 23.65 22.79
N ALA A 49 11.70 24.71 23.58
CA ALA A 49 12.29 24.74 24.91
C ALA A 49 11.71 23.60 25.75
N ARG A 50 12.55 22.96 26.57
CA ARG A 50 12.14 21.81 27.36
C ARG A 50 10.99 22.14 28.33
N ASP A 51 10.99 23.34 28.88
CA ASP A 51 9.94 23.83 29.77
C ASP A 51 8.59 24.07 29.06
N SER A 52 8.62 24.31 27.75
CA SER A 52 7.42 24.48 26.91
C SER A 52 6.80 23.15 26.48
N LEU A 53 7.38 21.99 26.86
CA LEU A 53 6.74 20.69 26.62
C LEU A 53 5.44 20.52 27.41
N GLY A 54 5.22 21.31 28.48
CA GLY A 54 3.94 21.34 29.19
C GLY A 54 2.77 21.84 28.33
N ASP A 55 3.05 22.55 27.22
CA ASP A 55 2.05 23.01 26.26
C ASP A 55 1.68 21.93 25.21
N TYR A 56 2.25 20.73 25.33
CA TYR A 56 2.01 19.61 24.44
C TYR A 56 1.33 18.46 25.18
N GLU A 57 0.28 17.93 24.57
CA GLU A 57 -0.39 16.75 25.10
C GLU A 57 0.36 15.50 24.65
N VAL A 58 0.67 14.60 25.60
CA VAL A 58 1.22 13.28 25.30
C VAL A 58 0.11 12.46 24.67
N VAL A 59 0.32 12.05 23.43
CA VAL A 59 -0.64 11.24 22.67
C VAL A 59 -0.09 9.85 22.42
N ASP A 60 -1.01 8.90 22.27
CA ASP A 60 -0.69 7.54 21.86
C ASP A 60 -0.08 7.51 20.46
N ASN A 61 0.57 6.40 20.13
CA ASN A 61 1.23 6.24 18.84
C ASN A 61 0.20 6.37 17.70
N PRO A 62 0.37 7.33 16.77
CA PRO A 62 -0.58 7.49 15.66
C PRO A 62 -0.62 6.26 14.75
N ASP A 63 0.39 5.39 14.79
CA ASP A 63 0.36 4.11 14.06
C ASP A 63 -0.74 3.14 14.57
N GLU A 64 -1.33 3.38 15.74
CA GLU A 64 -2.39 2.52 16.33
C GLU A 64 -3.82 3.00 16.00
N THR A 65 -3.97 4.16 15.35
CA THR A 65 -5.30 4.69 15.01
C THR A 65 -5.76 4.12 13.67
N PHE A 66 -6.53 3.04 13.70
CA PHE A 66 -7.16 2.45 12.52
C PHE A 66 -8.22 3.42 11.94
N SER A 67 -7.86 4.17 10.90
CA SER A 67 -8.84 4.94 10.12
C SER A 67 -9.47 4.07 9.03
N PHE A 68 -10.81 3.96 9.06
CA PHE A 68 -11.56 3.18 8.07
C PHE A 68 -11.38 3.76 6.65
N GLU A 69 -11.38 5.09 6.51
CA GLU A 69 -11.14 5.77 5.23
C GLU A 69 -9.71 5.52 4.70
N GLY A 70 -8.71 5.51 5.59
CA GLY A 70 -7.33 5.18 5.23
C GLY A 70 -7.19 3.75 4.71
N THR A 71 -8.00 2.82 5.23
CA THR A 71 -8.00 1.42 4.78
C THR A 71 -8.56 1.30 3.36
N VAL A 72 -9.67 1.97 3.05
CA VAL A 72 -10.29 1.92 1.71
C VAL A 72 -9.38 2.56 0.66
N SER A 73 -8.83 3.74 0.94
CA SER A 73 -7.90 4.41 0.00
C SER A 73 -6.67 3.55 -0.26
N SER A 74 -6.10 2.95 0.79
CA SER A 74 -4.93 2.09 0.66
C SER A 74 -5.24 0.80 -0.11
N ALA A 75 -6.43 0.24 0.06
CA ALA A 75 -6.85 -0.95 -0.69
C ALA A 75 -7.02 -0.68 -2.19
N VAL A 76 -7.59 0.47 -2.56
CA VAL A 76 -7.72 0.89 -3.96
C VAL A 76 -6.35 1.15 -4.57
N GLU A 77 -5.47 1.82 -3.85
CA GLU A 77 -4.10 2.07 -4.30
C GLU A 77 -3.31 0.76 -4.45
N ALA A 78 -3.42 -0.16 -3.49
CA ALA A 78 -2.83 -1.49 -3.59
C ALA A 78 -3.36 -2.24 -4.82
N LEU A 79 -4.68 -2.25 -5.05
CA LEU A 79 -5.29 -2.87 -6.22
C LEU A 79 -4.77 -2.27 -7.54
N TYR A 80 -4.65 -0.94 -7.60
CA TYR A 80 -4.09 -0.25 -8.75
C TYR A 80 -2.64 -0.66 -9.02
N TRP A 81 -1.78 -0.66 -7.99
CA TRP A 81 -0.38 -1.03 -8.17
C TRP A 81 -0.20 -2.51 -8.48
N THR A 82 -0.91 -3.40 -7.79
CA THR A 82 -0.86 -4.83 -8.05
C THR A 82 -1.33 -5.15 -9.48
N SER A 83 -2.45 -4.57 -9.93
CA SER A 83 -2.94 -4.77 -11.29
C SER A 83 -1.98 -4.22 -12.35
N ARG A 84 -1.37 -3.06 -12.10
CA ARG A 84 -0.40 -2.45 -13.00
C ARG A 84 0.87 -3.29 -13.14
N VAL A 85 1.41 -3.79 -12.03
CA VAL A 85 2.59 -4.68 -12.04
C VAL A 85 2.26 -5.99 -12.74
N PHE A 86 1.11 -6.60 -12.43
CA PHE A 86 0.64 -7.82 -13.08
C PHE A 86 0.56 -7.66 -14.60
N ALA A 87 -0.03 -6.56 -15.08
CA ALA A 87 -0.13 -6.28 -16.52
C ALA A 87 1.26 -6.05 -17.16
N ALA A 88 2.16 -5.31 -16.48
CA ALA A 88 3.52 -5.13 -16.96
C ALA A 88 4.27 -6.47 -17.07
N GLN A 89 4.08 -7.38 -16.12
CA GLN A 89 4.67 -8.72 -16.10
C GLN A 89 4.22 -9.56 -17.31
N LEU A 90 2.92 -9.52 -17.63
CA LEU A 90 2.34 -10.20 -18.79
C LEU A 90 2.87 -9.63 -20.11
N LEU A 91 2.95 -8.31 -20.23
CA LEU A 91 3.48 -7.64 -21.42
C LEU A 91 4.97 -7.95 -21.67
N THR A 92 5.73 -8.13 -20.60
CA THR A 92 7.15 -8.51 -20.67
C THR A 92 7.30 -9.96 -21.17
N HIS A 93 6.42 -10.88 -20.73
CA HIS A 93 6.39 -12.27 -21.15
C HIS A 93 5.35 -12.52 -22.24
N ARG A 94 5.41 -11.73 -23.32
CA ARG A 94 4.36 -11.66 -24.35
C ARG A 94 4.02 -13.01 -24.99
N LEU A 95 5.03 -13.84 -25.30
CA LEU A 95 4.85 -15.16 -25.90
C LEU A 95 4.15 -16.15 -24.97
N LEU A 96 4.59 -16.27 -23.73
CA LEU A 96 3.99 -17.19 -22.76
C LEU A 96 2.58 -16.74 -22.35
N SER A 97 2.40 -15.42 -22.18
CA SER A 97 1.10 -14.84 -21.87
C SER A 97 0.10 -15.04 -23.01
N SER A 98 0.52 -14.89 -24.28
CA SER A 98 -0.38 -15.13 -25.42
C SER A 98 -0.77 -16.60 -25.54
N ILE A 99 0.15 -17.53 -25.27
CA ILE A 99 -0.15 -18.96 -25.21
C ILE A 99 -1.16 -19.24 -24.10
N ALA A 100 -0.95 -18.71 -22.90
CA ALA A 100 -1.84 -18.92 -21.77
C ALA A 100 -3.25 -18.35 -22.03
N VAL A 101 -3.36 -17.15 -22.60
CA VAL A 101 -4.64 -16.57 -23.05
C VAL A 101 -5.30 -17.47 -24.10
N ALA A 102 -4.55 -17.96 -25.09
CA ALA A 102 -5.09 -18.85 -26.11
C ALA A 102 -5.64 -20.16 -25.51
N LEU A 103 -4.94 -20.77 -24.54
CA LEU A 103 -5.44 -21.96 -23.84
C LEU A 103 -6.75 -21.69 -23.10
N VAL A 104 -6.87 -20.53 -22.41
CA VAL A 104 -8.13 -20.14 -21.75
C VAL A 104 -9.25 -19.93 -22.76
N LEU A 105 -8.98 -19.22 -23.86
CA LEU A 105 -9.98 -18.98 -24.91
C LEU A 105 -10.43 -20.28 -25.58
N ILE A 106 -9.51 -21.18 -25.91
CA ILE A 106 -9.84 -22.49 -26.50
C ILE A 106 -10.64 -23.34 -25.52
N GLY A 107 -10.27 -23.36 -24.23
CA GLY A 107 -11.02 -24.11 -23.23
C GLY A 107 -12.41 -23.52 -22.95
N PHE A 108 -12.58 -22.20 -23.04
CA PHE A 108 -13.84 -21.53 -22.74
C PHE A 108 -14.80 -21.46 -23.94
N LEU A 109 -14.29 -21.22 -25.15
CA LEU A 109 -15.06 -21.15 -26.40
C LEU A 109 -15.09 -22.50 -27.15
N GLY A 110 -14.46 -23.54 -26.58
CA GLY A 110 -14.13 -24.79 -27.27
C GLY A 110 -15.29 -25.39 -28.05
N ASP A 111 -16.49 -25.41 -27.48
CA ASP A 111 -17.66 -26.03 -28.13
C ASP A 111 -18.06 -25.37 -29.46
N GLU A 112 -17.77 -24.08 -29.65
CA GLU A 112 -18.02 -23.38 -30.92
C GLU A 112 -16.90 -23.54 -31.96
N ALA A 113 -15.65 -23.72 -31.52
CA ALA A 113 -14.47 -23.65 -32.41
C ALA A 113 -13.77 -25.00 -32.63
N VAL A 114 -13.73 -25.87 -31.63
CA VAL A 114 -13.04 -27.17 -31.66
C VAL A 114 -13.84 -28.17 -30.82
N PRO A 115 -14.49 -29.18 -31.42
CA PRO A 115 -15.24 -30.18 -30.65
C PRO A 115 -14.28 -31.00 -29.79
N LEU A 116 -14.15 -30.62 -28.53
CA LEU A 116 -13.32 -31.26 -27.53
C LEU A 116 -14.22 -31.88 -26.46
N PRO A 117 -13.78 -32.98 -25.81
CA PRO A 117 -14.48 -33.48 -24.64
C PRO A 117 -14.52 -32.44 -23.51
N ASP A 118 -15.65 -32.31 -22.81
CA ASP A 118 -15.87 -31.33 -21.73
C ASP A 118 -14.75 -31.27 -20.68
N PHE A 119 -14.17 -32.44 -20.35
CA PHE A 119 -13.08 -32.53 -19.39
C PHE A 119 -11.79 -31.89 -19.92
N ALA A 120 -11.51 -31.98 -21.22
CA ALA A 120 -10.31 -31.42 -21.83
C ALA A 120 -10.39 -29.89 -21.85
N SER A 121 -11.56 -29.34 -22.19
CA SER A 121 -11.86 -27.91 -22.12
C SER A 121 -11.66 -27.36 -20.72
N SER A 122 -12.15 -28.07 -19.70
CA SER A 122 -11.96 -27.71 -18.28
C SER A 122 -10.49 -27.70 -17.87
N ILE A 123 -9.70 -28.70 -18.29
CA ILE A 123 -8.26 -28.77 -18.03
C ILE A 123 -7.51 -27.61 -18.71
N LEU A 124 -7.88 -27.28 -19.96
CA LEU A 124 -7.30 -26.18 -20.72
C LEU A 124 -7.51 -24.82 -20.02
N VAL A 125 -8.74 -24.55 -19.56
CA VAL A 125 -9.04 -23.34 -18.79
C VAL A 125 -8.20 -23.30 -17.52
N LEU A 126 -8.12 -24.41 -16.78
CA LEU A 126 -7.38 -24.49 -15.51
C LEU A 126 -5.88 -24.26 -15.72
N ILE A 127 -5.27 -24.92 -16.70
CA ILE A 127 -3.85 -24.73 -17.02
C ILE A 127 -3.60 -23.29 -17.48
N GLY A 128 -4.42 -22.76 -18.38
CA GLY A 128 -4.26 -21.41 -18.90
C GLY A 128 -4.38 -20.32 -17.82
N THR A 129 -5.37 -20.43 -16.93
CA THR A 129 -5.51 -19.50 -15.80
C THR A 129 -4.36 -19.65 -14.80
N LEU A 130 -3.95 -20.87 -14.47
CA LEU A 130 -2.82 -21.09 -13.57
C LEU A 130 -1.52 -20.51 -14.14
N THR A 131 -1.28 -20.68 -15.43
CA THR A 131 -0.13 -20.08 -16.12
C THR A 131 -0.22 -18.54 -16.10
N LEU A 132 -1.37 -17.93 -16.37
CA LEU A 132 -1.52 -16.47 -16.29
C LEU A 132 -1.22 -15.92 -14.90
N VAL A 133 -1.73 -16.59 -13.85
CA VAL A 133 -1.44 -16.24 -12.45
C VAL A 133 0.04 -16.38 -12.13
N TYR A 134 0.68 -17.45 -12.62
CA TYR A 134 2.11 -17.69 -12.41
C TYR A 134 2.97 -16.60 -13.05
N ILE A 135 2.69 -16.25 -14.31
CA ILE A 135 3.38 -15.20 -15.06
C ILE A 135 3.15 -13.85 -14.40
N GLY A 136 1.90 -13.49 -14.15
CA GLY A 136 1.53 -12.16 -13.64
C GLY A 136 2.00 -11.89 -12.21
N ASN A 137 2.24 -12.93 -11.40
CA ASN A 137 2.90 -12.81 -10.09
C ASN A 137 4.43 -12.68 -10.18
N GLY A 138 5.01 -12.71 -11.38
CA GLY A 138 6.44 -12.53 -11.60
C GLY A 138 7.31 -13.68 -11.14
N ARG A 139 6.77 -14.91 -11.19
CA ARG A 139 7.50 -16.14 -10.84
C ARG A 139 8.28 -16.76 -12.02
N LEU A 140 8.46 -16.01 -13.10
CA LEU A 140 9.27 -16.38 -14.27
C LEU A 140 10.67 -15.76 -14.19
#